data_AF-A0A534M6M1-F1
#
_entry.id   AF-A0A534M6M1-F1
#
_cell.length_a   1.000
_cell.length_b   1.000
_cell.length_c   1.000
_cell.angle_alpha   90.00
_cell.angle_beta   90.00
_cell.angle_gamma   90.00
#
_symmetry.space_group_name_H-M   'P 1'
#
loop_
_entity.id
_entity.type
_entity.pdbx_description
1 polymer ?
#
loop_
_entity_poly.entity_id
_entity_poly.type
_entity_poly.pdbx_seq_one_letter_code
_entity_poly.pdbx_strand_id
1 'polypeptide(L)'
;MRFRFEMVGDVYSKHKESFKRLLAKHGLRWRGSLDRPFWASGTERVTAVFDRDEERDLLRSAALVWESAGKSRLLEDLKAWAWEAGAKAVEDQSPSAEDVTDEVEQALRYWDIVWKPNEDWLKAQGRPRAWIEADVKRWKQQRQERRRELVGQATD
;
A
#
# COMPACT_ATOMS: atom_id res chain seq x y z
N MET A 1 -2.21 5.11 -11.99
CA MET A 1 -1.41 6.37 -12.03
C MET A 1 -1.08 6.78 -10.62
N ARG A 2 0.10 7.38 -10.41
CA ARG A 2 0.57 7.76 -9.07
C ARG A 2 1.35 9.07 -9.13
N PHE A 3 1.11 9.93 -8.14
CA PHE A 3 1.78 11.22 -8.00
C PHE A 3 2.27 11.37 -6.57
N ARG A 4 3.52 11.81 -6.42
CA ARG A 4 4.16 12.08 -5.14
C ARG A 4 4.33 13.58 -4.96
N PHE A 5 3.95 14.08 -3.79
CA PHE A 5 4.11 15.46 -3.36
C PHE A 5 5.05 15.50 -2.16
N GLU A 6 6.24 16.07 -2.33
CA GLU A 6 7.28 16.13 -1.32
C GLU A 6 7.42 17.55 -0.79
N MET A 7 7.49 17.68 0.53
CA MET A 7 7.68 18.98 1.19
C MET A 7 8.38 18.85 2.54
N VAL A 8 8.96 19.96 2.99
CA VAL A 8 9.54 20.09 4.33
C VAL A 8 8.44 19.99 5.39
N GLY A 9 8.74 19.40 6.54
CA GLY A 9 7.74 19.14 7.58
C GLY A 9 7.07 20.40 8.13
N ASP A 10 7.78 21.52 8.22
CA ASP A 10 7.20 22.82 8.61
C ASP A 10 6.17 23.32 7.60
N VAL A 11 6.45 23.14 6.31
CA VAL A 11 5.54 23.50 5.23
C VAL A 11 4.27 22.65 5.33
N TYR A 12 4.42 21.34 5.50
CA TYR A 12 3.28 20.45 5.69
C TYR A 12 2.46 20.84 6.92
N SER A 13 3.11 21.04 8.07
CA SER A 13 2.46 21.41 9.33
C SER A 13 1.61 22.68 9.23
N LYS A 14 2.07 23.68 8.48
CA LYS A 14 1.33 24.92 8.22
C LYS A 14 0.11 24.70 7.32
N HIS A 15 0.19 23.79 6.36
CA HIS A 15 -0.85 23.54 5.34
C HIS A 15 -1.69 22.29 5.59
N LYS A 16 -1.47 21.56 6.69
CA LYS A 16 -2.13 20.28 6.98
C LYS A 16 -3.66 20.39 7.05
N GLU A 17 -4.17 21.52 7.56
CA GLU A 17 -5.62 21.71 7.71
C GLU A 17 -6.29 22.02 6.36
N SER A 18 -5.63 22.78 5.48
CA SER A 18 -6.14 22.99 4.11
C SER A 18 -6.09 21.69 3.30
N PHE A 19 -5.03 20.89 3.48
CA PHE A 19 -4.93 19.55 2.90
C PHE A 19 -6.09 18.64 3.34
N LYS A 20 -6.35 18.52 4.65
CA LYS A 20 -7.47 17.70 5.16
C LYS A 20 -8.82 18.16 4.63
N ARG A 21 -9.05 19.48 4.54
CA ARG A 21 -10.27 20.04 3.94
C ARG A 21 -10.39 19.69 2.47
N LEU A 22 -9.29 19.72 1.72
CA LEU A 22 -9.26 19.32 0.33
C LEU A 22 -9.65 17.84 0.17
N LEU A 23 -9.07 16.95 0.97
CA LEU A 23 -9.44 15.52 0.94
C LEU A 23 -10.92 15.31 1.28
N ALA A 24 -11.41 15.97 2.32
CA ALA A 24 -12.81 15.88 2.73
C ALA A 24 -13.78 16.39 1.66
N LYS A 25 -13.43 17.49 0.96
CA LYS A 25 -14.19 18.04 -0.17
C LYS A 25 -14.36 17.03 -1.31
N HIS A 26 -13.34 16.20 -1.55
CA HIS A 26 -13.37 15.13 -2.55
C HIS A 26 -13.89 13.78 -1.99
N GLY A 27 -14.38 13.77 -0.75
CA GLY A 27 -14.99 12.58 -0.15
C GLY A 27 -14.00 11.52 0.34
N LEU A 28 -12.70 11.82 0.39
CA LEU A 28 -11.70 10.92 0.93
C LEU A 28 -11.82 10.87 2.45
N ARG A 29 -12.05 9.66 2.97
CA ARG A 29 -12.17 9.44 4.41
C ARG A 29 -10.86 8.88 4.95
N TRP A 30 -10.52 9.28 6.16
CA TRP A 30 -9.42 8.66 6.89
C TRP A 30 -9.69 7.16 7.09
N ARG A 31 -8.71 6.32 6.73
CA ARG A 31 -8.77 4.86 6.88
C ARG A 31 -7.48 4.27 7.49
N GLY A 32 -6.42 5.07 7.60
CA GLY A 32 -5.12 4.64 8.12
C GLY A 32 -4.99 4.63 9.64
N SER A 33 -3.75 4.37 10.08
CA SER A 33 -3.29 4.53 11.46
C SER A 33 -2.36 5.72 11.58
N LEU A 34 -1.93 6.05 12.80
CA LEU A 34 -0.94 7.12 13.02
C LEU A 34 0.41 6.82 12.36
N ASP A 35 0.82 5.55 12.32
CA ASP A 35 2.07 5.10 11.72
C ASP A 35 1.98 5.00 10.19
N ARG A 36 0.79 4.68 9.67
CA ARG A 36 0.52 4.55 8.23
C ARG A 36 -0.73 5.33 7.85
N PRO A 37 -0.62 6.67 7.80
CA PRO A 37 -1.73 7.56 7.50
C PRO A 37 -2.15 7.40 6.04
N PHE A 38 -3.43 7.08 5.81
CA PHE A 38 -4.00 7.12 4.47
C PHE A 38 -5.48 7.50 4.48
N TRP A 39 -5.90 8.10 3.38
CA TRP A 39 -7.27 8.44 3.07
C TRP A 39 -7.68 7.76 1.77
N ALA A 40 -8.90 7.28 1.70
CA ALA A 40 -9.41 6.62 0.51
C ALA A 40 -10.87 7.00 0.22
N SER A 41 -11.19 7.06 -1.05
CA SER A 41 -12.54 7.03 -1.61
C SER A 41 -12.76 5.67 -2.32
N GLY A 42 -13.84 5.53 -3.09
CA GLY A 42 -14.06 4.31 -3.87
C GLY A 42 -13.09 4.11 -5.04
N THR A 43 -12.39 5.16 -5.47
CA THR A 43 -11.57 5.15 -6.70
C THR A 43 -10.20 5.79 -6.53
N GLU A 44 -9.96 6.47 -5.41
CA GLU A 44 -8.74 7.24 -5.19
C GLU A 44 -8.21 7.02 -3.78
N ARG A 45 -6.89 7.05 -3.65
CA ARG A 45 -6.18 6.90 -2.39
C ARG A 45 -5.11 7.96 -2.25
N VAL A 46 -4.94 8.49 -1.05
CA VAL A 46 -3.82 9.33 -0.66
C VAL A 46 -3.16 8.72 0.56
N THR A 47 -1.89 8.36 0.45
CA THR A 47 -1.05 7.83 1.54
C THR A 47 -0.06 8.90 1.95
N ALA A 48 0.17 9.10 3.24
CA ALA A 48 1.20 10.00 3.75
C ALA A 48 2.35 9.20 4.39
N VAL A 49 3.58 9.66 4.15
CA VAL A 49 4.81 9.16 4.75
C VAL A 49 5.49 10.35 5.42
N PHE A 50 5.76 10.22 6.71
CA PHE A 50 6.33 11.29 7.53
C PHE A 50 7.70 10.86 8.02
N ASP A 51 8.71 11.67 7.76
CA ASP A 51 10.02 11.53 8.37
C ASP A 51 10.09 12.43 9.60
N ARG A 52 10.25 11.84 10.78
CA ARG A 52 10.27 12.53 12.06
C ARG A 52 11.61 12.36 12.76
N ASP A 53 12.07 13.44 13.35
CA ASP A 53 13.16 13.46 14.31
C ASP A 53 12.59 13.12 15.69
N GLU A 54 12.76 11.87 16.13
CA GLU A 54 12.23 11.44 17.44
C GLU A 54 12.92 12.12 18.62
N GLU A 55 14.21 12.48 18.49
CA GLU A 55 14.95 13.15 19.57
C GLU A 55 14.48 14.59 19.78
N ARG A 56 14.01 15.23 18.71
CA ARG A 56 13.58 16.64 18.71
C ARG A 56 12.08 16.83 18.66
N ASP A 57 11.31 15.74 18.49
CA ASP A 57 9.87 15.75 18.21
C ASP A 57 9.49 16.69 17.04
N LEU A 58 10.28 16.65 15.96
CA LEU A 58 10.11 17.52 14.80
C LEU A 58 9.82 16.71 13.52
N LEU A 59 8.85 17.18 12.73
CA LEU A 59 8.63 16.65 11.39
C LEU A 59 9.69 17.22 10.44
N ARG A 60 10.57 16.37 9.91
CA ARG A 60 11.62 16.78 8.97
C ARG A 60 11.07 16.91 7.56
N SER A 61 10.35 15.89 7.09
CA SER A 61 9.73 15.91 5.77
C SER A 61 8.40 15.17 5.74
N ALA A 62 7.59 15.52 4.75
CA ALA A 62 6.33 14.85 4.44
C ALA A 62 6.29 14.51 2.95
N ALA A 63 6.01 13.26 2.65
CA ALA A 63 5.72 12.78 1.31
C ALA A 63 4.26 12.30 1.25
N LEU A 64 3.48 12.86 0.32
CA LEU A 64 2.11 12.47 0.08
C LEU A 64 2.04 11.76 -1.26
N VAL A 65 1.47 10.58 -1.30
CA VAL A 65 1.34 9.75 -2.50
C VAL A 65 -0.13 9.64 -2.84
N TRP A 66 -0.54 10.19 -3.97
CA TRP A 66 -1.86 10.01 -4.56
C TRP A 66 -1.84 8.87 -5.58
N GLU A 67 -2.88 8.05 -5.56
CA GLU A 67 -3.07 6.86 -6.41
C GLU A 67 -4.52 6.83 -6.94
N SER A 68 -4.67 6.53 -8.23
CA SER A 68 -5.96 6.33 -8.90
C SER A 68 -5.77 5.58 -10.23
N ALA A 69 -6.84 4.94 -10.71
CA ALA A 69 -6.88 4.31 -12.04
C ALA A 69 -6.67 5.32 -13.19
N GLY A 70 -6.98 6.60 -12.99
CA GLY A 70 -6.82 7.64 -14.01
C GLY A 70 -6.76 9.05 -13.44
N LYS A 71 -6.56 10.04 -14.32
CA LYS A 71 -6.57 11.46 -13.93
C LYS A 71 -7.90 11.84 -13.29
N SER A 72 -7.83 12.58 -12.18
CA SER A 72 -9.01 13.02 -11.44
C SER A 72 -8.95 14.52 -11.13
N ARG A 73 -10.09 15.08 -10.73
CA ARG A 73 -10.16 16.46 -10.25
C ARG A 73 -9.38 16.65 -8.96
N LEU A 74 -9.35 15.65 -8.08
CA LEU A 74 -8.55 15.68 -6.86
C LEU A 74 -7.06 15.79 -7.18
N LEU A 75 -6.55 15.08 -8.18
CA LEU A 75 -5.14 15.18 -8.57
C LEU A 75 -4.78 16.62 -8.95
N GLU A 76 -5.60 17.29 -9.75
CA GLU A 76 -5.33 18.67 -10.19
C GLU A 76 -5.44 19.66 -9.03
N ASP A 77 -6.43 19.50 -8.14
CA ASP A 77 -6.53 20.32 -6.93
C ASP A 77 -5.34 20.05 -5.96
N LEU A 78 -4.83 18.82 -5.89
CA LEU A 78 -3.64 18.47 -5.10
C LEU A 78 -2.36 19.10 -5.68
N LYS A 79 -2.22 19.13 -7.01
CA LYS A 79 -1.12 19.83 -7.67
C LYS A 79 -1.17 21.33 -7.41
N ALA A 80 -2.36 21.94 -7.49
CA ALA A 80 -2.55 23.35 -7.18
C ALA A 80 -2.21 23.65 -5.71
N TRP A 81 -2.74 22.86 -4.79
CA TRP A 81 -2.43 22.97 -3.36
C TRP A 81 -0.93 22.78 -3.08
N ALA A 82 -0.29 21.79 -3.71
CA ALA A 82 1.14 21.54 -3.55
C ALA A 82 1.96 22.73 -4.05
N TRP A 83 1.60 23.30 -5.20
CA TRP A 83 2.24 24.50 -5.72
C TRP A 83 2.09 25.71 -4.78
N GLU A 84 0.88 25.95 -4.25
CA GLU A 84 0.61 27.01 -3.26
C GLU A 84 1.41 26.81 -1.97
N ALA A 85 1.54 25.58 -1.50
CA ALA A 85 2.31 25.24 -0.31
C ALA A 85 3.83 25.29 -0.55
N GLY A 86 4.30 25.34 -1.80
CA GLY A 86 5.72 25.24 -2.15
C GLY A 86 6.27 23.81 -2.11
N ALA A 87 5.41 22.81 -2.29
CA ALA A 87 5.76 21.40 -2.39
C ALA A 87 6.13 21.00 -3.81
N LYS A 88 7.03 20.02 -3.95
CA LYS A 88 7.44 19.45 -5.24
C LYS A 88 6.49 18.32 -5.61
N ALA A 89 5.85 18.40 -6.77
CA ALA A 89 5.04 17.31 -7.33
C ALA A 89 5.84 16.54 -8.39
N VAL A 90 5.87 15.21 -8.28
CA VAL A 90 6.55 14.30 -9.22
C VAL A 90 5.59 13.18 -9.57
N GLU A 91 5.49 12.86 -10.87
CA GLU A 91 4.79 11.64 -11.30
C GLU A 91 5.63 10.44 -10.89
N ASP A 92 5.05 9.56 -10.08
CA ASP A 92 5.75 8.44 -9.46
C ASP A 92 5.45 7.17 -10.26
N GLN A 93 6.49 6.57 -10.85
CA GLN A 93 6.35 5.36 -11.66
C GLN A 93 6.43 4.07 -10.82
N SER A 94 6.60 4.16 -9.50
CA SER A 94 6.60 2.99 -8.62
C SER A 94 5.22 2.30 -8.62
N PRO A 95 5.18 0.95 -8.57
CA PRO A 95 3.92 0.19 -8.55
C PRO A 95 3.04 0.63 -7.37
N SER A 96 1.72 0.68 -7.58
CA SER A 96 0.77 1.03 -6.53
C SER A 96 0.63 -0.12 -5.52
N ALA A 97 0.07 0.16 -4.34
CA ALA A 97 -0.17 -0.90 -3.35
C ALA A 97 -1.14 -2.00 -3.85
N GLU A 98 -2.05 -1.65 -4.77
CA GLU A 98 -2.92 -2.62 -5.44
C GLU A 98 -2.13 -3.45 -6.47
N ASP A 99 -1.28 -2.81 -7.28
CA ASP A 99 -0.43 -3.53 -8.25
C ASP A 99 0.51 -4.51 -7.55
N VAL A 100 1.12 -4.10 -6.43
CA VAL A 100 1.93 -5.00 -5.58
C VAL A 100 1.09 -6.16 -5.05
N THR A 101 -0.16 -5.94 -4.68
CA THR A 101 -1.03 -7.00 -4.18
C THR A 101 -1.39 -7.99 -5.29
N ASP A 102 -1.69 -7.51 -6.49
CA ASP A 102 -2.04 -8.33 -7.65
C ASP A 102 -0.83 -9.12 -8.15
N GLU A 103 0.35 -8.52 -8.21
CA GLU A 103 1.60 -9.20 -8.56
C GLU A 103 1.96 -10.27 -7.53
N VAL A 104 1.84 -9.97 -6.23
CA VAL A 104 2.08 -10.94 -5.15
C VAL A 104 1.07 -12.09 -5.24
N GLU A 105 -0.21 -11.82 -5.47
CA GLU A 105 -1.23 -12.87 -5.65
C GLU A 105 -0.95 -13.71 -6.89
N GLN A 106 -0.53 -13.11 -8.01
CA GLN A 106 -0.16 -13.84 -9.22
C GLN A 106 1.06 -14.74 -8.99
N ALA A 107 2.10 -14.23 -8.33
CA ALA A 107 3.27 -15.01 -7.96
C ALA A 107 2.93 -16.16 -6.99
N LEU A 108 2.03 -15.92 -6.02
CA LEU A 108 1.53 -16.97 -5.13
C LEU A 108 0.70 -18.03 -5.87
N ARG A 109 -0.08 -17.65 -6.89
CA ARG A 109 -0.80 -18.62 -7.73
C ARG A 109 0.16 -19.55 -8.48
N TYR A 110 1.22 -19.01 -9.08
CA TYR A 110 2.24 -19.84 -9.72
C TYR A 110 2.96 -20.76 -8.73
N TRP A 111 3.26 -20.24 -7.54
CA TRP A 111 3.84 -21.04 -6.46
C TRP A 111 2.89 -22.15 -5.99
N ASP A 112 1.61 -21.85 -5.83
CA ASP A 112 0.59 -22.82 -5.43
C ASP A 112 0.47 -23.98 -6.43
N ILE A 113 0.65 -23.75 -7.73
CA ILE A 113 0.64 -24.84 -8.74
C ILE A 113 1.71 -25.90 -8.45
N VAL A 114 2.88 -25.48 -7.97
CA VAL A 114 4.02 -26.37 -7.72
C VAL A 114 3.99 -26.96 -6.32
N TRP A 115 3.62 -26.16 -5.32
CA TRP A 115 3.84 -26.48 -3.90
C TRP A 115 2.58 -26.84 -3.14
N LYS A 116 1.38 -26.59 -3.68
CA LYS A 116 0.13 -26.95 -3.00
C LYS A 116 -0.06 -28.47 -3.02
N PRO A 117 -0.27 -29.10 -1.84
CA PRO A 117 -0.59 -30.52 -1.78
C PRO A 117 -1.87 -30.84 -2.56
N ASN A 118 -1.81 -31.83 -3.44
CA ASN A 118 -2.99 -32.35 -4.14
C ASN A 118 -3.71 -33.36 -3.23
N GLU A 119 -4.70 -32.88 -2.47
CA GLU A 119 -5.44 -33.69 -1.50
C GLU A 119 -6.09 -34.92 -2.11
N ASP A 120 -6.67 -34.80 -3.31
CA ASP A 120 -7.41 -35.89 -3.94
C ASP A 120 -6.48 -37.00 -4.43
N TRP A 121 -5.30 -36.62 -4.95
CA TRP A 121 -4.24 -37.57 -5.28
C TRP A 121 -3.68 -38.26 -4.03
N LEU A 122 -3.47 -37.52 -2.93
CA LEU A 122 -2.98 -38.07 -1.67
C LEU A 122 -4.01 -39.02 -1.02
N LYS A 123 -5.31 -38.70 -1.11
CA LYS A 123 -6.40 -39.59 -0.68
C LYS A 123 -6.44 -40.87 -1.53
N ALA A 124 -6.29 -40.75 -2.85
CA ALA A 124 -6.26 -41.91 -3.75
C ALA A 124 -5.08 -42.86 -3.47
N GLN A 125 -3.98 -42.34 -2.92
CA GLN A 125 -2.84 -43.15 -2.44
C GLN A 125 -3.06 -43.83 -1.09
N GLY A 126 -4.23 -43.62 -0.46
CA GLY A 126 -4.54 -44.19 0.85
C GLY A 126 -3.79 -43.52 2.01
N ARG A 127 -3.28 -42.29 1.84
CA ARG A 127 -2.64 -41.58 2.96
C ARG A 127 -3.65 -41.31 4.09
N PRO A 128 -3.23 -41.41 5.36
CA PRO A 128 -4.06 -41.02 6.49
C PRO A 128 -4.51 -39.56 6.40
N ARG A 129 -5.78 -39.31 6.70
CA ARG A 129 -6.37 -37.96 6.65
C ARG A 129 -5.59 -36.94 7.51
N ALA A 130 -5.14 -37.35 8.70
CA ALA A 130 -4.35 -36.50 9.59
C ALA A 130 -3.03 -36.02 8.96
N TRP A 131 -2.43 -36.82 8.08
CA TRP A 131 -1.19 -36.44 7.39
C TRP A 131 -1.45 -35.46 6.25
N ILE A 132 -2.53 -35.68 5.50
CA ILE A 132 -2.97 -34.74 4.46
C ILE A 132 -3.30 -33.38 5.09
N GLU A 133 -4.01 -33.37 6.21
CA GLU A 133 -4.32 -32.15 6.95
C GLU A 133 -3.06 -31.44 7.49
N ALA A 134 -2.06 -32.20 7.96
CA ALA A 134 -0.77 -31.65 8.38
C ALA A 134 0.01 -31.03 7.22
N ASP A 135 0.04 -31.69 6.06
CA ASP A 135 0.71 -31.20 4.85
C ASP A 135 0.04 -29.90 4.34
N VAL A 136 -1.30 -29.86 4.31
CA VAL A 136 -2.05 -28.65 3.94
C VAL A 136 -1.81 -27.52 4.94
N LYS A 137 -1.76 -27.82 6.24
CA LYS A 137 -1.46 -26.82 7.28
C LYS A 137 -0.06 -26.25 7.12
N ARG A 138 0.94 -27.09 6.83
CA ARG A 138 2.32 -26.68 6.58
C ARG A 138 2.43 -25.82 5.32
N TRP A 139 1.77 -26.21 4.24
CA TRP A 139 1.70 -25.40 3.01
C TRP A 139 1.08 -24.02 3.27
N LYS A 140 -0.02 -23.93 4.05
CA LYS A 140 -0.63 -22.64 4.42
C LYS A 140 0.34 -21.73 5.17
N GLN A 141 1.16 -22.28 6.07
CA GLN A 141 2.19 -21.52 6.78
C GLN A 141 3.26 -21.00 5.82
N GLN A 142 3.79 -21.88 4.97
CA GLN A 142 4.79 -21.50 3.96
C GLN A 142 4.25 -20.47 2.95
N ARG A 143 2.98 -20.58 2.56
CA ARG A 143 2.32 -19.61 1.68
C ARG A 143 2.26 -18.22 2.31
N GLN A 144 2.02 -18.12 3.62
CA GLN A 144 2.01 -16.85 4.33
C GLN A 144 3.41 -16.25 4.48
N GLU A 145 4.42 -17.07 4.75
CA GLU A 145 5.82 -16.63 4.75
C GLU A 145 6.23 -16.13 3.37
N ARG A 146 5.94 -16.90 2.32
CA ARG A 146 6.23 -16.50 0.94
C ARG A 146 5.52 -15.23 0.52
N ARG A 147 4.26 -15.03 0.98
CA ARG A 147 3.53 -13.79 0.77
C ARG A 147 4.24 -12.59 1.41
N ARG A 148 4.76 -12.72 2.64
CA ARG A 148 5.50 -11.66 3.32
C ARG A 148 6.80 -11.32 2.60
N GLU A 149 7.53 -12.33 2.12
CA GLU A 149 8.74 -12.15 1.31
C GLU A 149 8.46 -11.38 0.02
N LEU A 150 7.44 -11.80 -0.74
CA LEU A 150 7.09 -11.17 -2.01
C LEU A 150 6.60 -9.73 -1.83
N VAL A 151 5.83 -9.47 -0.76
CA VAL A 151 5.44 -8.08 -0.42
C VAL A 151 6.67 -7.26 -0.08
N GLY A 152 7.61 -7.78 0.72
CA GLY A 152 8.86 -7.09 1.04
C GLY A 152 9.66 -6.72 -0.21
N GLN A 153 9.86 -7.68 -1.12
CA GLN A 153 10.57 -7.46 -2.38
C GLN A 153 9.90 -6.44 -3.31
N ALA A 154 8.58 -6.32 -3.27
CA ALA A 154 7.84 -5.40 -4.12
C ALA A 154 7.72 -3.98 -3.51
N THR A 155 8.03 -3.84 -2.21
CA THR A 155 8.03 -2.54 -1.50
C THR A 155 9.41 -1.95 -1.26
N ASP A 156 10.48 -2.74 -1.40
CA ASP A 156 11.89 -2.31 -1.38
C ASP A 156 12.32 -1.70 -2.73
#